data_AF-A0A0F9C3L4-F1
#
_entry.id   AF-A0A0F9C3L4-F1
#
_cell.length_a   1.000
_cell.length_b   1.000
_cell.length_c   1.000
_cell.angle_alpha   90.00
_cell.angle_beta   90.00
_cell.angle_gamma   90.00
#
_symmetry.space_group_name_H-M   'P 1'
#
loop_
_entity.id
_entity.type
_entity.pdbx_description
1 polymer ?
#
loop_
_entity_poly.entity_id
_entity_poly.type
_entity_poly.pdbx_seq_one_letter_code
_entity_poly.pdbx_strand_id
1 'polypeptide(L)'
;MTTETTDRERSLSGFWRHDRSDDRVRELVSVLQGADNLIGLMGGDIAVTWTGAGSRTDFDRHLVALDYGPLLGMACPYHGSRVDEVIGYAAHEGGHCLWSAEGKYQVIERYVRTAWTRMPSAFQAAFTASN
;
A
#
# COMPACT_ATOMS: atom_id res chain seq x y z
N MET A 1 20.14 10.25 34.70
CA MET A 1 18.72 10.55 34.37
C MET A 1 18.63 10.56 32.86
N THR A 2 18.34 9.41 32.26
CA THR A 2 18.29 9.21 30.80
C THR A 2 16.89 8.73 30.47
N THR A 3 16.02 9.70 30.21
CA THR A 3 14.67 9.60 29.68
C THR A 3 14.75 10.50 28.43
N GLU A 4 14.54 10.08 27.19
CA GLU A 4 13.42 9.33 26.65
C GLU A 4 13.85 8.74 25.30
N THR A 5 13.94 7.41 25.19
CA THR A 5 13.65 6.77 23.90
C THR A 5 12.15 6.57 23.93
N THR A 6 11.38 7.61 23.58
CA THR A 6 9.94 7.45 23.38
C THR A 6 9.77 6.41 22.29
N ASP A 7 9.08 5.35 22.67
CA ASP A 7 8.65 4.26 21.82
C ASP A 7 8.14 4.87 20.50
N ARG A 8 8.91 4.74 19.41
CA ARG A 8 8.39 4.95 18.05
C ARG A 8 7.33 3.89 17.90
N GLU A 9 6.09 4.20 18.29
CA GLU A 9 4.96 3.27 18.27
C GLU A 9 4.98 2.48 16.97
N ARG A 10 5.20 1.17 17.10
CA ARG A 10 5.22 0.23 15.97
C ARG A 10 3.82 0.16 15.37
N SER A 11 3.50 1.13 14.52
CA SER A 11 2.27 1.21 13.75
C SER A 11 2.58 0.97 12.28
N LEU A 12 1.59 0.49 11.52
CA LEU A 12 1.74 0.33 10.08
C LEU A 12 2.05 1.69 9.43
N SER A 13 1.34 2.75 9.82
CA SER A 13 1.67 4.10 9.38
C SER A 13 3.13 4.47 9.65
N GLY A 14 3.68 4.09 10.82
CA GLY A 14 5.08 4.31 11.17
C GLY A 14 6.05 3.49 10.32
N PHE A 15 5.69 2.26 9.95
CA PHE A 15 6.47 1.41 9.05
C PHE A 15 6.59 2.00 7.63
N TRP A 16 5.52 2.61 7.13
CA TRP A 16 5.50 3.23 5.80
C TRP A 16 6.33 4.50 5.68
N ARG A 17 6.66 5.13 6.81
CA ARG A 17 7.55 6.29 6.86
C ARG A 17 9.00 5.81 6.94
N HIS A 18 9.85 6.31 6.06
CA HIS A 18 11.30 6.12 6.21
C HIS A 18 11.84 6.91 7.41
N ASP A 19 11.31 8.12 7.60
CA ASP A 19 11.51 8.94 8.80
C ASP A 19 10.22 9.70 9.14
N ARG A 20 9.92 9.85 10.43
CA ARG A 20 8.81 10.68 10.93
C ARG A 20 9.37 12.03 11.32
N SER A 21 8.96 13.09 10.64
CA SER A 21 9.57 14.41 10.72
C SER A 21 8.56 15.54 10.93
N ASP A 22 8.97 16.57 11.67
CA ASP A 22 8.25 17.83 11.76
C ASP A 22 8.54 18.74 10.54
N ASP A 23 9.59 18.42 9.76
CA ASP A 23 9.84 19.09 8.48
C ASP A 23 8.87 18.58 7.42
N ARG A 24 8.07 19.50 6.88
CA ARG A 24 6.99 19.17 5.95
C ARG A 24 7.47 18.51 4.66
N VAL A 25 8.62 18.92 4.14
CA VAL A 25 9.13 18.35 2.88
C VAL A 25 9.67 16.95 3.14
N ARG A 26 10.41 16.75 4.23
CA ARG A 26 10.95 15.44 4.61
C ARG A 26 9.85 14.43 4.95
N GLU A 27 8.85 14.84 5.73
CA GLU A 27 7.71 13.98 6.07
C GLU A 27 6.93 13.57 4.82
N LEU A 28 6.67 14.51 3.90
CA LEU A 28 6.02 14.19 2.63
C LEU A 28 6.84 13.20 1.82
N VAL A 29 8.10 13.51 1.51
CA VAL A 29 8.97 12.63 0.72
C VAL A 29 9.07 11.23 1.34
N SER A 30 9.16 11.14 2.67
CA SER A 30 9.18 9.88 3.42
C SER A 30 7.95 9.01 3.15
N VAL A 31 6.75 9.60 3.18
CA VAL A 31 5.49 8.89 2.88
C VAL A 31 5.38 8.53 1.41
N LEU A 32 5.73 9.46 0.51
CA LEU A 32 5.67 9.24 -0.93
C LEU A 32 6.59 8.08 -1.34
N GLN A 33 7.80 8.03 -0.79
CA GLN A 33 8.74 6.93 -1.04
C GLN A 33 8.22 5.57 -0.53
N GLY A 34 7.53 5.55 0.62
CA GLY A 34 6.89 4.34 1.13
C GLY A 34 5.83 3.79 0.17
N ALA A 35 4.99 4.66 -0.39
CA ALA A 35 3.99 4.30 -1.39
C ALA A 35 4.62 3.86 -2.72
N ASP A 36 5.65 4.57 -3.19
CA ASP A 36 6.38 4.22 -4.42
C ASP A 36 7.01 2.82 -4.32
N ASN A 37 7.67 2.52 -3.20
CA ASN A 37 8.23 1.20 -2.94
C ASN A 37 7.17 0.08 -2.94
N LEU A 38 5.96 0.37 -2.43
CA LEU A 38 4.85 -0.58 -2.46
C LEU A 38 4.38 -0.84 -3.90
N ILE A 39 4.25 0.21 -4.71
CA ILE A 39 3.95 0.06 -6.14
C ILE A 39 5.05 -0.76 -6.83
N GLY A 40 6.32 -0.46 -6.61
CA GLY A 40 7.41 -1.24 -7.21
C GLY A 40 7.36 -2.73 -6.86
N LEU A 41 6.97 -3.07 -5.61
CA LEU A 41 6.78 -4.45 -5.18
C LEU A 41 5.59 -5.14 -5.87
N MET A 42 4.50 -4.41 -6.11
CA MET A 42 3.27 -4.97 -6.67
C MET A 42 3.23 -4.93 -8.20
N GLY A 43 3.64 -3.82 -8.80
CA GLY A 43 3.51 -3.51 -10.22
C GLY A 43 4.81 -3.61 -11.02
N GLY A 44 5.95 -3.90 -10.40
CA GLY A 44 7.24 -4.03 -11.09
C GLY A 44 7.69 -2.71 -11.75
N ASP A 45 7.86 -2.72 -13.07
CA ASP A 45 8.47 -1.64 -13.88
C ASP A 45 7.54 -0.43 -14.10
N ILE A 46 6.45 -0.32 -13.34
CA ILE A 46 5.45 0.74 -13.47
C ILE A 46 5.95 2.02 -12.80
N ALA A 47 5.89 3.12 -13.54
CA ALA A 47 6.28 4.42 -13.03
C ALA A 47 5.22 4.98 -12.09
N VAL A 48 5.63 5.68 -11.04
CA VAL A 48 4.74 6.44 -10.15
C VAL A 48 4.86 7.93 -10.40
N THR A 49 3.72 8.61 -10.42
CA THR A 49 3.64 10.08 -10.40
C THR A 49 2.65 10.54 -9.34
N TRP A 50 2.69 11.82 -8.99
CA TRP A 50 1.93 12.38 -7.88
C TRP A 50 0.95 13.44 -8.36
N THR A 51 -0.26 13.41 -7.81
CA THR A 51 -1.36 14.30 -8.16
C THR A 51 -2.09 14.77 -6.91
N GLY A 52 -2.77 15.90 -6.99
CA GLY A 52 -3.69 16.39 -5.93
C GLY A 52 -5.17 16.22 -6.32
N ALA A 53 -5.45 15.36 -7.30
CA ALA A 53 -6.74 15.25 -7.97
C ALA A 53 -7.14 13.78 -8.22
N GLY A 54 -7.00 12.93 -7.19
CA GLY A 54 -7.40 11.53 -7.22
C GLY A 54 -6.38 10.58 -7.85
N SER A 55 -6.32 9.36 -7.31
CA SER A 55 -5.44 8.29 -7.77
C SER A 55 -6.02 7.58 -8.99
N ARG A 56 -5.15 7.13 -9.91
CA ARG A 56 -5.53 6.37 -11.10
C ARG A 56 -4.37 5.59 -11.70
N THR A 57 -4.69 4.50 -12.40
CA THR A 57 -3.75 3.72 -13.21
C THR A 57 -3.95 3.98 -14.70
N ASP A 58 -2.85 4.20 -15.43
CA ASP A 58 -2.78 4.31 -16.88
C ASP A 58 -1.92 3.16 -17.42
N PHE A 59 -2.59 2.13 -17.95
CA PHE A 59 -1.93 0.91 -18.43
C PHE A 59 -1.16 1.12 -19.72
N ASP A 60 -1.65 1.97 -20.63
CA ASP A 60 -0.97 2.23 -21.90
C ASP A 60 0.39 2.88 -21.66
N ARG A 61 0.46 3.75 -20.65
CA ARG A 61 1.68 4.47 -20.29
C ARG A 61 2.51 3.79 -19.19
N HIS A 62 2.07 2.64 -18.68
CA HIS A 62 2.68 1.96 -17.54
C HIS A 62 2.94 2.93 -16.36
N LEU A 63 1.91 3.70 -16.01
CA LEU A 63 2.01 4.81 -15.07
C LEU A 63 0.88 4.73 -14.04
N VAL A 64 1.23 4.89 -12.76
CA VAL A 64 0.26 5.08 -11.68
C VAL A 64 0.40 6.52 -11.17
N ALA A 65 -0.71 7.25 -11.14
CA ALA A 65 -0.80 8.55 -10.48
C ALA A 65 -1.41 8.36 -9.08
N LEU A 66 -0.70 8.76 -8.04
CA LEU A 66 -1.15 8.65 -6.65
C LEU A 66 -1.52 10.02 -6.07
N ASP A 67 -2.65 10.07 -5.38
CA ASP A 67 -3.14 11.28 -4.73
C ASP A 67 -2.46 11.52 -3.38
N TYR A 68 -1.73 12.63 -3.27
CA TYR A 68 -1.16 13.10 -1.99
C TYR A 68 -2.05 14.14 -1.30
N GLY A 69 -3.23 14.42 -1.87
CA GLY A 69 -4.26 15.32 -1.37
C GLY A 69 -4.58 15.15 0.12
N PRO A 70 -4.69 13.93 0.67
CA PRO A 70 -4.94 13.74 2.10
C PRO A 70 -3.90 14.38 3.04
N LEU A 71 -2.69 14.66 2.55
CA LEU A 71 -1.59 15.26 3.32
C LEU A 71 -1.47 16.79 3.12
N LEU A 72 -2.24 17.35 2.16
CA LEU A 72 -2.18 18.77 1.86
C LEU A 72 -2.70 19.63 3.02
N GLY A 73 -1.93 20.65 3.38
CA GLY A 73 -2.30 21.62 4.42
C GLY A 73 -2.27 21.06 5.85
N MET A 74 -1.88 19.80 6.04
CA MET A 74 -1.72 19.20 7.35
C MET A 74 -0.47 19.70 8.07
N ALA A 75 -0.55 19.78 9.39
CA ALA A 75 0.62 19.94 10.25
C ALA A 75 1.46 18.64 10.23
N CYS A 76 2.78 18.80 10.31
CA CYS A 76 3.71 17.69 10.41
C CYS A 76 4.08 17.43 11.88
N PRO A 77 4.34 16.16 12.26
CA PRO A 77 4.31 14.97 11.41
C PRO A 77 2.86 14.58 11.05
N TYR A 78 2.66 13.99 9.87
CA TYR A 78 1.29 13.71 9.42
C TYR A 78 0.63 12.70 10.34
N HIS A 79 -0.69 12.83 10.51
CA HIS A 79 -1.46 11.87 11.28
C HIS A 79 -1.39 10.48 10.63
N GLY A 80 -1.23 9.42 11.44
CA GLY A 80 -1.08 8.03 10.98
C GLY A 80 -2.14 7.62 9.97
N SER A 81 -3.41 7.89 10.27
CA SER A 81 -4.53 7.52 9.38
C SER A 81 -4.47 8.16 7.99
N ARG A 82 -3.86 9.34 7.85
CA ARG A 82 -3.72 10.02 6.55
C ARG A 82 -2.56 9.47 5.74
N VAL A 83 -1.52 9.02 6.42
CA VAL A 83 -0.47 8.22 5.79
C VAL A 83 -1.03 6.90 5.30
N ASP A 84 -1.78 6.20 6.16
CA ASP A 84 -2.42 4.93 5.78
C ASP A 84 -3.38 5.09 4.59
N GLU A 85 -4.06 6.23 4.48
CA GLU A 85 -4.92 6.56 3.33
C GLU A 85 -4.12 6.65 2.01
N VAL A 86 -2.99 7.37 2.00
CA VAL A 86 -2.10 7.47 0.82
C VAL A 86 -1.51 6.12 0.46
N ILE A 87 -1.09 5.33 1.46
CA ILE A 87 -0.60 3.97 1.23
C ILE A 87 -1.72 3.06 0.70
N GLY A 88 -2.95 3.24 1.18
CA GLY A 88 -4.13 2.55 0.67
C GLY A 88 -4.36 2.81 -0.81
N TYR A 89 -4.13 4.05 -1.28
CA TYR A 89 -4.17 4.36 -2.71
C TYR A 89 -3.10 3.61 -3.50
N ALA A 90 -1.87 3.56 -3.00
CA ALA A 90 -0.80 2.77 -3.64
C ALA A 90 -1.18 1.28 -3.72
N ALA A 91 -1.66 0.69 -2.63
CA ALA A 91 -2.10 -0.70 -2.62
C ALA A 91 -3.26 -0.96 -3.61
N HIS A 92 -4.22 -0.04 -3.70
CA HIS A 92 -5.37 -0.16 -4.60
C HIS A 92 -4.95 -0.11 -6.07
N GLU A 93 -4.19 0.90 -6.47
CA GLU A 93 -3.72 1.06 -7.85
C GLU A 93 -2.70 -0.02 -8.25
N GLY A 94 -1.78 -0.38 -7.36
CA GLY A 94 -0.89 -1.53 -7.55
C GLY A 94 -1.67 -2.84 -7.72
N GLY A 95 -2.80 -2.97 -7.04
CA GLY A 95 -3.75 -4.07 -7.22
C GLY A 95 -4.34 -4.12 -8.63
N HIS A 96 -4.73 -2.97 -9.21
CA HIS A 96 -5.20 -2.89 -10.60
C HIS A 96 -4.13 -3.33 -11.61
N CYS A 97 -2.87 -2.97 -11.35
CA CYS A 97 -1.72 -3.40 -12.15
C CYS A 97 -1.57 -4.92 -12.17
N LEU A 98 -1.58 -5.55 -10.98
CA LEU A 98 -1.54 -7.01 -10.84
C LEU A 98 -2.76 -7.70 -11.45
N TRP A 99 -3.95 -7.13 -11.26
CA TRP A 99 -5.19 -7.68 -11.78
C TRP A 99 -5.27 -7.59 -13.31
N SER A 100 -4.58 -6.66 -13.93
CA SER A 100 -4.63 -6.45 -15.38
C SER A 100 -3.50 -7.18 -16.11
N ALA A 101 -2.53 -7.73 -15.38
CA ALA A 101 -1.43 -8.52 -15.94
C ALA A 101 -1.92 -9.83 -16.59
N GLU A 102 -1.34 -10.17 -17.74
CA GLU A 102 -1.57 -11.47 -18.40
C GLU A 102 -1.15 -12.62 -17.48
N GLY A 103 -1.96 -13.70 -17.44
CA GLY A 103 -1.67 -14.86 -16.58
C GLY A 103 -2.17 -14.77 -15.13
N LYS A 104 -2.88 -13.70 -14.73
CA LYS A 104 -3.39 -13.52 -13.35
C LYS A 104 -4.13 -14.72 -12.77
N TYR A 105 -4.93 -15.42 -13.58
CA TYR A 105 -5.71 -16.55 -13.11
C TYR A 105 -4.83 -17.73 -12.73
N GLN A 106 -3.66 -17.88 -13.34
CA GLN A 106 -2.68 -18.91 -13.00
C GLN A 106 -1.98 -18.60 -11.67
N VAL A 107 -1.72 -17.31 -11.40
CA VAL A 107 -1.16 -16.84 -10.11
C VAL A 107 -2.21 -16.98 -9.00
N ILE A 108 -3.44 -16.56 -9.23
CA ILE A 108 -4.55 -16.72 -8.28
C ILE A 108 -4.82 -18.19 -8.00
N GLU A 109 -4.89 -19.05 -9.01
CA GLU A 109 -5.04 -20.50 -8.84
C GLU A 109 -3.94 -21.10 -7.96
N ARG A 110 -2.68 -20.70 -8.18
CA ARG A 110 -1.55 -21.12 -7.34
C ARG A 110 -1.69 -20.64 -5.89
N TYR A 111 -2.11 -19.39 -5.69
CA TYR A 111 -2.35 -18.84 -4.36
C TYR A 111 -3.53 -19.51 -3.67
N VAL A 112 -4.66 -19.71 -4.36
CA VAL A 112 -5.84 -20.41 -3.83
C VAL A 112 -5.43 -21.82 -3.40
N ARG A 113 -4.70 -22.58 -4.22
CA ARG A 113 -4.22 -23.92 -3.82
C ARG A 113 -3.33 -23.90 -2.58
N THR A 114 -2.48 -22.88 -2.45
CA THR A 114 -1.54 -22.76 -1.32
C THR A 114 -2.21 -22.22 -0.06
N ALA A 115 -3.18 -21.33 -0.20
CA ALA A 115 -3.95 -20.74 0.89
C ALA A 115 -5.02 -21.71 1.38
N TRP A 116 -5.67 -22.45 0.48
CA TRP A 116 -6.69 -23.44 0.79
C TRP A 116 -6.20 -24.47 1.79
N THR A 117 -4.98 -25.01 1.60
CA THR A 117 -4.37 -25.98 2.54
C THR A 117 -4.09 -25.39 3.92
N ARG A 118 -4.07 -24.06 4.05
CA ARG A 118 -3.86 -23.32 5.29
C ARG A 118 -5.16 -22.77 5.89
N MET A 119 -6.27 -22.85 5.16
CA MET A 119 -7.58 -22.43 5.66
C MET A 119 -8.06 -23.40 6.75
N PRO A 120 -8.80 -22.93 7.77
CA PRO A 120 -9.38 -23.80 8.78
C PRO A 120 -10.25 -24.91 8.16
N SER A 121 -10.14 -26.13 8.68
CA SER A 121 -10.87 -27.29 8.17
C SER A 121 -12.39 -27.10 8.17
N ALA A 122 -12.92 -26.36 9.15
CA ALA A 122 -14.34 -26.01 9.21
C ALA A 122 -14.79 -25.12 8.03
N PHE A 123 -13.94 -24.20 7.58
CA PHE A 123 -14.23 -23.36 6.42
C PHE A 123 -14.23 -24.19 5.13
N GLN A 124 -13.25 -25.09 4.99
CA GLN A 124 -13.16 -25.98 3.84
C GLN A 124 -14.42 -26.89 3.74
N ALA A 125 -14.82 -27.49 4.86
CA ALA A 125 -15.99 -28.37 4.93
C ALA A 125 -17.31 -27.64 4.64
N ALA A 126 -17.49 -26.41 5.11
CA ALA A 126 -18.68 -25.61 4.84
C ALA A 126 -18.82 -25.29 3.33
N PHE A 127 -17.70 -25.02 2.66
CA PHE A 127 -17.69 -24.66 1.24
C PHE A 127 -17.91 -25.88 0.32
N THR A 128 -17.36 -27.05 0.65
CA THR A 128 -17.62 -28.28 -0.11
C THR A 128 -19.01 -28.87 0.12
N ALA A 129 -19.64 -28.62 1.27
CA ALA A 129 -21.02 -29.06 1.53
C ALA A 129 -22.09 -28.22 0.80
N SER A 130 -21.71 -27.08 0.22
CA SER A 130 -22.61 -26.12 -0.43
C SER A 130 -22.61 -26.22 -1.98
N ASN A 131 -21.85 -27.16 -2.55
CA ASN A 131 -21.80 -27.50 -3.98
C ASN A 131 -22.25 -28.95 -4.19
#